data_AF-A0A965A4V2-F1
#
_entry.id   AF-A0A965A4V2-F1
#
_cell.length_a   1.000
_cell.length_b   1.000
_cell.length_c   1.000
_cell.angle_alpha   90.00
_cell.angle_beta   90.00
_cell.angle_gamma   90.00
#
_symmetry.space_group_name_H-M   'P 1'
#
loop_
_entity.id
_entity.type
_entity.pdbx_description
1 polymer ?
#
loop_
_entity_poly.entity_id
_entity_poly.type
_entity_poly.pdbx_seq_one_letter_code
_entity_poly.pdbx_strand_id
1 'polypeptide(L)'
;MENPTEHRQMVYNAIICLNCNETLISRHRHDYQTCSCANHTSVDGGMSYLRYGGKDLKLVKPVTVCDDEPFEKVRQYATRGSRGKDGKEPLTWVKLCDMSDDHLGAVLAFGGAPWHLKLITKELQYRREHGISITET
;
A
#
# COMPACT_ATOMS: atom_id res chain seq x y z
N MET A 1 5.95 -5.24 -33.88
CA MET A 1 6.59 -4.99 -32.58
C MET A 1 5.46 -4.80 -31.59
N GLU A 2 5.07 -5.87 -30.92
CA GLU A 2 4.01 -5.80 -29.89
C GLU A 2 4.56 -5.01 -28.72
N ASN A 3 3.91 -3.89 -28.38
CA ASN A 3 4.15 -3.20 -27.11
C ASN A 3 3.77 -4.20 -26.01
N PRO A 4 4.71 -4.63 -25.15
CA PRO A 4 4.29 -5.36 -23.96
C PRO A 4 3.51 -4.34 -23.14
N THR A 5 2.20 -4.57 -22.98
CA THR A 5 1.38 -3.86 -22.00
C THR A 5 2.08 -4.02 -20.66
N GLU A 6 2.83 -2.99 -20.27
CA GLU A 6 3.56 -2.96 -19.02
C GLU A 6 2.50 -3.09 -17.92
N HIS A 7 2.55 -4.21 -17.21
CA HIS A 7 1.51 -4.58 -16.25
C HIS A 7 1.52 -3.58 -15.09
N ARG A 8 0.57 -2.64 -15.08
CA ARG A 8 0.38 -1.65 -14.01
C ARG A 8 0.06 -2.37 -12.70
N GLN A 9 0.92 -2.24 -11.69
CA GLN A 9 0.74 -2.89 -10.39
C GLN A 9 0.11 -1.91 -9.40
N MET A 10 -0.99 -2.32 -8.77
CA MET A 10 -1.59 -1.60 -7.65
C MET A 10 -0.75 -1.79 -6.39
N VAL A 11 -0.45 -0.71 -5.68
CA VAL A 11 0.35 -0.73 -4.44
C VAL A 11 -0.47 -0.34 -3.22
N TYR A 12 -1.64 0.28 -3.43
CA TYR A 12 -2.56 0.69 -2.39
C TYR A 12 -3.99 0.72 -2.92
N ASN A 13 -4.90 0.06 -2.20
CA ASN A 13 -6.32 -0.01 -2.52
C ASN A 13 -7.14 0.49 -1.33
N ALA A 14 -7.70 1.69 -1.46
CA ALA A 14 -8.53 2.26 -0.43
C ALA A 14 -9.70 3.05 -1.01
N ILE A 15 -10.67 3.33 -0.15
CA ILE A 15 -11.73 4.31 -0.40
C ILE A 15 -11.83 5.25 0.79
N ILE A 16 -12.39 6.43 0.56
CA ILE A 16 -12.87 7.33 1.61
C ILE A 16 -14.39 7.40 1.47
N CYS A 17 -15.10 7.11 2.56
CA CYS A 17 -16.52 7.33 2.65
C CYS A 17 -16.78 8.81 2.92
N LEU A 18 -17.33 9.56 1.97
CA LEU A 18 -17.61 11.00 2.13
C LEU A 18 -18.77 11.28 3.11
N ASN A 19 -19.52 10.25 3.52
CA ASN A 19 -20.59 10.37 4.51
C ASN A 19 -20.06 10.40 5.97
N CYS A 20 -19.09 9.53 6.30
CA CYS A 20 -18.53 9.43 7.66
C CYS A 20 -17.04 9.77 7.75
N ASN A 21 -16.41 10.12 6.63
CA ASN A 21 -14.97 10.38 6.47
C ASN A 21 -14.04 9.20 6.81
N GLU A 22 -14.59 8.00 6.97
CA GLU A 22 -13.79 6.80 7.23
C GLU A 22 -13.01 6.37 5.99
N THR A 23 -11.73 6.07 6.18
CA THR A 23 -10.86 5.49 5.14
C THR A 23 -10.80 3.98 5.33
N LEU A 24 -11.28 3.23 4.34
CA LEU A 24 -11.23 1.78 4.33
C LEU A 24 -10.12 1.34 3.37
N ILE A 25 -9.32 0.37 3.78
CA ILE A 25 -8.13 -0.08 3.02
C ILE A 25 -8.20 -1.59 2.88
N SER A 26 -8.25 -2.08 1.64
CA SER A 26 -8.18 -3.51 1.33
C SER A 26 -6.73 -3.89 1.03
N ARG A 27 -6.15 -4.81 1.81
CA ARG A 27 -4.72 -5.15 1.75
C ARG A 27 -4.45 -6.53 1.17
N HIS A 28 -5.39 -7.45 1.31
CA HIS A 28 -5.26 -8.80 0.81
C HIS A 28 -6.31 -9.10 -0.26
N ARG A 29 -6.03 -10.12 -1.06
CA ARG A 29 -7.04 -10.62 -2.00
C ARG A 29 -8.22 -11.13 -1.17
N HIS A 30 -9.43 -10.64 -1.46
CA HIS A 30 -10.66 -10.93 -0.71
C HIS A 30 -10.69 -10.33 0.71
N ASP A 31 -10.05 -9.18 0.91
CA ASP A 31 -10.12 -8.38 2.12
C ASP A 31 -11.25 -7.34 2.03
N TYR A 32 -12.49 -7.79 2.25
CA TYR A 32 -13.68 -6.94 2.25
C TYR A 32 -13.75 -6.09 3.50
N GLN A 33 -13.74 -4.77 3.30
CA GLN A 33 -13.87 -3.76 4.34
C GLN A 33 -15.14 -2.95 4.11
N THR A 34 -15.86 -2.58 5.18
CA THR A 34 -17.05 -1.73 5.08
C THR A 34 -17.20 -0.83 6.30
N CYS A 35 -17.59 0.42 6.09
CA CYS A 35 -17.90 1.35 7.18
C CYS A 35 -19.30 1.07 7.72
N SER A 36 -19.55 1.38 9.00
CA SER A 36 -20.86 1.14 9.64
C SER A 36 -21.89 2.26 9.45
N CYS A 37 -21.56 3.31 8.69
CA CYS A 37 -22.48 4.43 8.47
C CYS A 37 -23.61 4.08 7.48
N ALA A 38 -24.59 4.98 7.36
CA ALA A 38 -25.76 4.78 6.50
C ALA A 38 -25.43 4.49 5.03
N ASN A 39 -24.28 4.95 4.51
CA ASN A 39 -23.86 4.68 3.13
C ASN A 39 -23.32 3.25 2.92
N HIS A 40 -22.89 2.54 3.97
CA HIS A 40 -22.24 1.23 3.88
C HIS A 40 -21.16 1.16 2.78
N THR A 41 -20.32 2.19 2.69
CA THR A 41 -19.21 2.19 1.74
C THR A 41 -18.32 0.99 2.00
N SER A 42 -17.84 0.35 0.94
CA SER A 42 -17.00 -0.83 1.02
C SER A 42 -15.90 -0.87 -0.03
N VAL A 43 -14.85 -1.64 0.25
CA VAL A 43 -13.72 -1.90 -0.63
C VAL A 43 -13.24 -3.35 -0.47
N ASP A 44 -12.77 -3.98 -1.54
CA ASP A 44 -12.26 -5.35 -1.58
C ASP A 44 -11.22 -5.51 -2.71
N GLY A 45 -10.46 -6.60 -2.64
CA GLY A 45 -9.58 -7.09 -3.71
C GLY A 45 -8.09 -6.88 -3.48
N GLY A 46 -7.69 -6.19 -2.42
CA GLY A 46 -6.28 -5.93 -2.11
C GLY A 46 -5.57 -5.28 -3.29
N MET A 47 -4.36 -5.76 -3.58
CA MET A 47 -3.56 -5.33 -4.72
C MET A 47 -3.83 -6.15 -6.00
N SER A 48 -4.84 -7.03 -6.00
CA SER A 48 -5.15 -7.93 -7.11
C SER A 48 -6.24 -7.37 -8.04
N TYR A 49 -7.24 -6.69 -7.49
CA TYR A 49 -8.30 -6.06 -8.26
C TYR A 49 -8.97 -4.96 -7.45
N LEU A 50 -9.66 -4.05 -8.15
CA LEU A 50 -10.41 -2.96 -7.53
C LEU A 50 -11.90 -3.32 -7.49
N ARG A 51 -12.46 -3.45 -6.28
CA ARG A 51 -13.90 -3.56 -6.08
C ARG A 51 -14.30 -2.64 -4.93
N TYR A 52 -15.28 -1.78 -5.16
CA TYR A 52 -15.84 -0.92 -4.12
C TYR A 52 -17.34 -0.69 -4.35
N GLY A 53 -18.03 -0.25 -3.31
CA GLY A 53 -19.47 0.01 -3.36
C GLY A 53 -19.94 0.90 -2.22
N GLY A 54 -21.24 1.17 -2.22
CA GLY A 54 -21.96 1.98 -1.23
C GLY A 54 -23.41 2.18 -1.69
N LYS A 55 -24.31 2.61 -0.81
CA LYS A 55 -25.71 2.91 -1.16
C LYS A 55 -25.80 4.08 -2.15
N ASP A 56 -25.02 5.13 -1.93
CA ASP A 56 -24.78 6.22 -2.87
C ASP A 56 -23.31 6.25 -3.26
N LEU A 57 -23.03 5.94 -4.54
CA LEU A 57 -21.67 5.94 -5.10
C LEU A 57 -21.06 7.34 -5.17
N LYS A 58 -21.85 8.42 -5.14
CA LYS A 58 -21.33 9.79 -5.06
C LYS A 58 -20.61 10.07 -3.74
N LEU A 59 -20.93 9.30 -2.70
CA LEU A 59 -20.30 9.37 -1.39
C LEU A 59 -19.10 8.41 -1.25
N VAL A 60 -18.67 7.79 -2.35
CA VAL A 60 -17.52 6.87 -2.37
C VAL A 60 -16.40 7.51 -3.18
N LYS A 61 -15.28 7.80 -2.52
CA LYS A 61 -14.09 8.35 -3.16
C LYS A 61 -12.97 7.30 -3.20
N PRO A 62 -12.69 6.66 -4.33
CA PRO A 62 -11.55 5.76 -4.47
C PRO A 62 -10.21 6.47 -4.26
N VAL A 63 -9.29 5.81 -3.58
CA VAL A 63 -7.89 6.22 -3.37
C VAL A 63 -7.02 5.03 -3.73
N THR A 64 -6.77 4.89 -5.03
CA THR A 64 -5.89 3.84 -5.57
C THR A 64 -4.55 4.45 -5.92
N VAL A 65 -3.46 3.77 -5.56
CA VAL A 65 -2.10 4.14 -5.99
C VAL A 65 -1.47 2.97 -6.73
N CYS A 66 -0.78 3.28 -7.83
CA CYS A 66 -0.06 2.32 -8.66
C CYS A 66 1.44 2.62 -8.72
N ASP A 67 2.23 1.64 -9.13
CA ASP A 67 3.70 1.69 -9.14
C ASP A 67 4.30 2.61 -10.23
N ASP A 68 3.51 2.96 -11.24
CA ASP A 68 3.84 3.88 -12.33
C ASP A 68 3.63 5.37 -11.98
N GLU A 69 3.11 5.67 -10.79
CA GLU A 69 2.98 7.03 -10.29
C GLU A 69 4.32 7.62 -9.76
N PRO A 70 4.42 8.95 -9.59
CA PRO A 70 5.62 9.57 -9.01
C PRO A 70 6.03 8.89 -7.71
N PHE A 71 7.31 8.52 -7.61
CA PHE A 71 7.75 7.65 -6.53
C PHE A 71 7.63 8.28 -5.14
N GLU A 72 7.77 9.62 -5.07
CA GLU A 72 7.50 10.41 -3.87
C GLU A 72 6.09 10.14 -3.30
N LYS A 73 5.09 9.92 -4.16
CA LYS A 73 3.75 9.50 -3.75
C LYS A 73 3.73 8.02 -3.38
N VAL A 74 4.25 7.16 -4.25
CA VAL A 74 4.22 5.70 -4.06
C VAL A 74 4.77 5.28 -2.69
N ARG A 75 5.93 5.83 -2.28
CA ARG A 75 6.58 5.50 -1.00
C ARG A 75 5.75 5.84 0.24
N GLN A 76 4.81 6.78 0.13
CA GLN A 76 3.91 7.18 1.22
C GLN A 76 2.69 6.25 1.37
N TYR A 77 2.40 5.43 0.37
CA TYR A 77 1.22 4.56 0.33
C TYR A 77 1.55 3.08 0.33
N ALA A 78 2.63 2.67 -0.34
CA ALA A 78 3.07 1.29 -0.31
C ALA A 78 3.48 0.92 1.14
N THR A 79 2.93 -0.18 1.65
CA THR A 79 3.18 -0.64 3.03
C THR A 79 3.72 -2.06 3.08
N ARG A 80 4.48 -2.37 4.13
CA ARG A 80 4.89 -3.71 4.52
C ARG A 80 4.23 -4.08 5.85
N GLY A 81 3.66 -5.28 5.92
CA GLY A 81 3.17 -5.84 7.18
C GLY A 81 4.33 -6.25 8.07
N SER A 82 4.28 -5.89 9.36
CA SER A 82 5.29 -6.23 10.37
C SER A 82 4.63 -6.71 11.67
N ARG A 83 5.32 -7.56 12.43
CA ARG A 83 4.91 -8.05 13.76
C ARG A 83 6.01 -7.74 14.80
N GLY A 84 6.69 -6.61 14.63
CA GLY A 84 7.88 -6.27 15.39
C GLY A 84 9.08 -7.14 15.00
N LYS A 85 10.24 -6.83 15.59
CA LYS A 85 11.52 -7.50 15.30
C LYS A 85 11.50 -8.99 15.69
N ASP A 86 10.85 -9.30 16.80
CA ASP A 86 10.69 -10.67 17.30
C ASP A 86 9.53 -11.44 16.66
N GLY A 87 8.73 -10.78 15.81
CA GLY A 87 7.57 -11.37 15.13
C GLY A 87 6.37 -11.66 16.03
N LYS A 88 6.38 -11.20 17.29
CA LYS A 88 5.34 -11.49 18.30
C LYS A 88 4.29 -10.40 18.47
N GLU A 89 4.53 -9.22 17.91
CA GLU A 89 3.60 -8.09 18.05
C GLU A 89 2.37 -8.25 17.13
N PRO A 90 1.28 -7.52 17.43
CA PRO A 90 0.17 -7.40 16.50
C PRO A 90 0.62 -6.93 15.12
N LEU A 91 -0.09 -7.37 14.08
CA LEU A 91 0.22 -6.99 12.71
C LEU A 91 0.02 -5.48 12.53
N THR A 92 1.10 -4.77 12.21
CA THR A 92 1.10 -3.37 11.84
C THR A 92 1.49 -3.21 10.37
N TRP A 93 1.13 -2.07 9.79
CA TRP A 93 1.42 -1.75 8.38
C TRP A 93 2.30 -0.51 8.34
N VAL A 94 3.58 -0.71 8.02
CA VAL A 94 4.57 0.37 7.97
C VAL A 94 4.73 0.82 6.53
N LYS A 95 4.65 2.13 6.28
CA LYS A 95 4.89 2.70 4.94
C LYS A 95 6.36 2.58 4.57
N LEU A 96 6.66 2.43 3.29
CA LEU A 96 8.06 2.35 2.83
C LEU A 96 8.87 3.57 3.25
N CYS A 97 8.25 4.76 3.24
CA CYS A 97 8.90 5.99 3.66
C CYS A 97 9.27 6.05 5.15
N ASP A 98 8.62 5.23 5.99
CA ASP A 98 8.79 5.23 7.45
C ASP A 98 9.62 4.03 7.94
N MET A 99 9.91 3.05 7.07
CA MET A 99 10.75 1.90 7.42
C MET A 99 12.22 2.33 7.60
N SER A 100 12.94 1.72 8.55
CA SER A 100 14.39 1.88 8.66
C SER A 100 15.13 1.27 7.46
N ASP A 101 16.35 1.75 7.19
CA ASP A 101 17.20 1.20 6.13
C ASP A 101 17.52 -0.29 6.40
N ASP A 102 17.76 -0.65 7.65
CA ASP A 102 17.99 -2.04 8.08
C ASP A 102 16.77 -2.93 7.84
N HIS A 103 15.57 -2.44 8.14
CA HIS A 103 14.33 -3.19 7.89
C HIS A 103 14.10 -3.39 6.39
N LEU A 104 14.32 -2.36 5.57
CA LEU A 104 14.25 -2.49 4.11
C LEU A 104 15.25 -3.55 3.60
N GLY A 105 16.48 -3.54 4.10
CA GLY A 105 17.51 -4.54 3.79
C GLY A 105 17.12 -5.96 4.20
N ALA A 106 16.60 -6.13 5.42
CA ALA A 106 16.14 -7.42 5.93
C ALA A 106 14.98 -7.99 5.09
N VAL A 107 14.06 -7.13 4.63
CA VAL A 107 12.96 -7.55 3.75
C VAL A 107 13.47 -8.00 2.38
N LEU A 108 14.46 -7.32 1.80
CA LEU A 108 15.08 -7.74 0.54
C LEU A 108 15.77 -9.10 0.67
N ALA A 109 16.45 -9.34 1.79
CA ALA A 109 17.11 -10.62 2.08
C ALA A 109 16.11 -11.76 2.31
N PHE A 110 15.00 -11.50 3.00
CA PHE A 110 13.95 -12.48 3.25
C PHE A 110 13.15 -12.83 1.97
N GLY A 111 12.87 -11.82 1.14
CA GLY A 111 12.10 -11.97 -0.08
C GLY A 111 10.60 -11.64 0.06
N GLY A 112 9.87 -11.90 -1.03
CA GLY A 112 8.46 -11.56 -1.15
C GLY A 112 8.01 -11.42 -2.61
N ALA A 113 6.87 -10.76 -2.81
CA ALA A 113 6.35 -10.53 -4.16
C ALA A 113 7.33 -9.66 -4.99
N PRO A 114 7.66 -10.05 -6.24
CA PRO A 114 8.66 -9.35 -7.05
C PRO A 114 8.41 -7.84 -7.20
N TRP A 115 7.14 -7.46 -7.41
CA TRP A 115 6.75 -6.05 -7.54
C TRP A 115 7.04 -5.25 -6.27
N HIS A 116 6.87 -5.85 -5.08
CA HIS A 116 7.06 -5.18 -3.81
C HIS A 116 8.56 -5.04 -3.50
N LEU A 117 9.36 -6.06 -3.81
CA LEU A 117 10.82 -5.98 -3.70
C LEU A 117 11.39 -4.88 -4.63
N LYS A 118 10.84 -4.72 -5.84
CA LYS A 118 11.20 -3.62 -6.75
C LYS A 118 10.95 -2.25 -6.11
N LEU A 119 9.83 -2.06 -5.40
CA LEU A 119 9.54 -0.81 -4.69
C LEU A 119 10.49 -0.54 -3.53
N ILE A 120 10.87 -1.58 -2.78
CA ILE A 120 11.83 -1.46 -1.67
C ILE A 120 13.22 -1.07 -2.19
N THR A 121 13.70 -1.69 -3.27
CA THR A 121 14.94 -1.29 -3.93
C THR A 121 14.86 0.17 -4.42
N LYS A 122 13.72 0.57 -4.99
CA LYS A 122 13.47 1.94 -5.43
C LYS A 122 13.45 2.94 -4.26
N GLU A 123 12.94 2.55 -3.09
CA GLU A 123 12.99 3.37 -1.87
C GLU A 123 14.43 3.63 -1.42
N LEU A 124 15.26 2.58 -1.35
CA LEU A 124 16.68 2.74 -0.99
C LEU A 124 17.43 3.62 -2.00
N GLN A 125 17.13 3.49 -3.29
CA GLN A 125 17.70 4.36 -4.33
C GLN A 125 17.26 5.82 -4.13
N TYR A 126 15.95 6.05 -3.95
CA TYR A 126 15.39 7.38 -3.72
C TYR A 126 16.03 8.04 -2.50
N ARG A 127 16.22 7.29 -1.41
CA ARG A 127 16.90 7.75 -0.20
C ARG A 127 18.33 8.21 -0.48
N ARG A 128 19.11 7.43 -1.24
CA ARG A 128 20.48 7.80 -1.64
C ARG A 128 20.52 9.09 -2.47
N GLU A 129 19.59 9.24 -3.42
CA GLU A 129 19.50 10.42 -4.28
C GLU A 129 19.12 11.69 -3.50
N HIS A 130 18.36 11.55 -2.40
CA HIS A 130 17.85 12.66 -1.60
C HIS A 130 18.55 12.84 -0.25
N GLY A 131 19.59 12.04 0.05
CA GLY A 131 20.31 12.10 1.32
C GLY A 131 19.46 11.74 2.55
N ILE A 132 18.50 10.85 2.40
CA ILE A 132 17.62 10.39 3.49
C ILE A 132 18.22 9.12 4.10
N SER A 133 18.26 9.03 5.43
CA SER A 133 18.53 7.78 6.14
C SER A 133 17.66 7.69 7.38
N ILE A 134 17.16 6.49 7.66
CA ILE A 134 16.29 6.22 8.81
C ILE A 134 16.88 5.02 9.55
N THR A 135 17.39 5.26 10.75
CA THR A 135 17.90 4.22 11.63
C THR A 135 16.77 3.61 12.46
N GLU A 136 16.91 2.35 12.88
CA GLU A 136 16.00 1.78 13.89
C GLU A 136 16.06 2.63 15.17
N THR A 137 14.92 2.76 15.85
CA THR A 137 14.79 3.42 17.16
C THR A 137 14.79 2.38 18.26
#